data_AF-A0A7W0MUG6-F1
#
_entry.id   AF-A0A7W0MUG6-F1
#
_cell.length_a   1.000
_cell.length_b   1.000
_cell.length_c   1.000
_cell.angle_alpha   90.00
_cell.angle_beta   90.00
_cell.angle_gamma   90.00
#
_symmetry.space_group_name_H-M   'P 1'
#
loop_
_entity.id
_entity.type
_entity.pdbx_description
1 polymer ?
#
loop_
_entity_poly.entity_id
_entity_poly.type
_entity_poly.pdbx_seq_one_letter_code
_entity_poly.pdbx_strand_id
1 'polypeptide(L)'
;MTVAVTEHVGPYRVLHAGDPDGPSPWPGQFYMLAAAEGWGGGRDERPYLPRAFSHLSAGDGRLGFMLEDIGPGTHRLAQLQAGDVLWLTGPLGSGFTPPSDGRRALLA
;
A
#
# COMPACT_ATOMS: atom_id res chain seq x y z
N MET A 1 -11.09 -0.06 4.22
CA MET A 1 -10.16 0.39 5.27
C MET A 1 -10.11 1.90 5.27
N THR A 2 -9.57 2.52 6.33
CA THR A 2 -9.34 3.97 6.39
C THR A 2 -7.85 4.25 6.49
N VAL A 3 -7.42 5.35 5.88
CA VAL A 3 -6.07 5.88 6.08
C VAL A 3 -5.97 6.37 7.52
N ALA A 4 -5.06 5.79 8.30
CA ALA A 4 -4.82 6.17 9.68
C ALA A 4 -3.87 7.36 9.76
N VAL A 5 -2.78 7.32 8.99
CA VAL A 5 -1.71 8.33 9.00
C VAL A 5 -1.06 8.39 7.61
N THR A 6 -0.58 9.58 7.24
CA THR A 6 0.29 9.76 6.08
C THR A 6 1.54 10.54 6.46
N GLU A 7 2.70 10.09 6.01
CA GLU A 7 4.00 10.68 6.31
C GLU A 7 4.79 10.97 5.03
N HIS A 8 5.69 11.94 5.08
CA HIS A 8 6.62 12.25 3.98
C HIS A 8 8.02 11.75 4.31
N VAL A 9 8.60 10.98 3.40
CA VAL A 9 9.97 10.46 3.50
C VAL A 9 10.71 10.80 2.21
N GLY A 10 11.37 11.96 2.19
CA GLY A 10 12.00 12.48 0.98
C GLY A 10 10.96 12.69 -0.14
N PRO A 11 11.16 12.12 -1.35
CA PRO A 11 10.19 12.23 -2.44
C PRO A 11 8.99 11.28 -2.27
N TYR A 12 9.01 10.40 -1.28
CA TYR A 12 7.99 9.37 -1.08
C TYR A 12 6.95 9.79 -0.05
N ARG A 13 5.75 9.21 -0.19
CA ARG A 13 4.72 9.25 0.85
C ARG A 13 4.53 7.87 1.44
N VAL A 14 4.48 7.78 2.76
CA VAL A 14 4.12 6.54 3.47
C VAL A 14 2.67 6.67 3.93
N LEU A 15 1.82 5.75 3.47
CA LEU A 15 0.42 5.66 3.85
C LEU A 15 0.24 4.48 4.80
N HIS A 16 -0.34 4.74 5.97
CA HIS A 16 -0.74 3.70 6.92
C HIS A 16 -2.24 3.47 6.83
N ALA A 17 -2.65 2.27 6.42
CA ALA A 17 -4.04 1.82 6.42
C ALA A 17 -4.37 1.13 7.75
N GLY A 18 -5.52 1.44 8.35
CA GLY A 18 -6.05 0.65 9.45
C GLY A 18 -6.55 -0.70 8.96
N ASP A 19 -6.08 -1.78 9.56
CA ASP A 19 -6.42 -3.17 9.24
C ASP A 19 -6.31 -4.06 10.50
N PRO A 20 -7.14 -3.82 11.54
CA PRO A 20 -7.02 -4.51 12.83
C PRO A 20 -7.35 -6.01 12.77
N ASP A 21 -8.24 -6.39 11.86
CA ASP A 21 -8.73 -7.76 11.69
C ASP A 21 -8.12 -8.45 10.46
N GLY A 22 -7.18 -7.78 9.79
CA GLY A 22 -6.54 -8.27 8.59
C GLY A 22 -5.48 -9.35 8.86
N PRO A 23 -5.16 -10.18 7.87
CA PRO A 23 -4.10 -11.17 8.01
C PRO A 23 -2.72 -10.48 8.06
N SER A 24 -1.79 -11.06 8.83
CA SER A 24 -0.39 -10.62 8.82
C SER A 24 0.28 -11.02 7.50
N PRO A 25 0.77 -10.05 6.69
CA PRO A 25 1.48 -10.38 5.45
C PRO A 25 2.87 -10.96 5.73
N TRP A 26 3.38 -11.73 4.78
CA TRP A 26 4.77 -12.18 4.75
C TRP A 26 5.63 -11.29 3.86
N PRO A 27 6.92 -11.07 4.19
CA PRO A 27 7.85 -10.38 3.31
C PRO A 27 7.79 -10.94 1.88
N GLY A 28 7.70 -10.05 0.89
CA GLY A 28 7.52 -10.40 -0.53
C GLY A 28 6.08 -10.43 -1.04
N GLN A 29 5.08 -10.34 -0.14
CA GLN A 29 3.69 -10.15 -0.53
C GLN A 29 3.33 -8.67 -0.76
N PHE A 30 2.27 -8.46 -1.53
CA PHE A 30 1.78 -7.14 -1.93
C PHE A 30 0.26 -7.04 -1.79
N TYR A 31 -0.25 -5.81 -1.88
CA TYR A 31 -1.67 -5.51 -1.87
C TYR A 31 -2.04 -4.66 -3.08
N MET A 32 -3.29 -4.80 -3.53
CA MET A 32 -3.87 -3.91 -4.53
C MET A 32 -4.58 -2.77 -3.81
N LEU A 33 -4.12 -1.52 -4.03
CA LEU A 33 -4.66 -0.32 -3.41
C LEU A 33 -5.48 0.51 -4.41
N ALA A 34 -6.60 1.06 -3.94
CA ALA A 34 -7.35 2.08 -4.66
C ALA A 34 -8.03 3.06 -3.71
N ALA A 35 -8.00 4.36 -4.03
CA ALA A 35 -8.79 5.36 -3.32
C ALA A 35 -10.28 5.05 -3.50
N ALA A 36 -11.12 5.18 -2.47
CA ALA A 36 -12.56 4.89 -2.61
C ALA A 36 -13.32 5.96 -3.42
N GLU A 37 -12.77 7.16 -3.53
CA GLU A 37 -13.37 8.30 -4.23
C GLU A 37 -12.46 8.84 -5.33
N GLY A 38 -13.06 9.53 -6.31
CA GLY A 38 -12.33 10.02 -7.48
C GLY A 38 -12.15 8.95 -8.56
N TRP A 39 -13.03 7.95 -8.59
CA TRP A 39 -13.21 7.00 -9.70
C TRP A 39 -13.87 7.64 -10.94
N GLY A 40 -14.29 8.90 -10.83
CA GLY A 40 -15.06 9.62 -11.84
C GLY A 40 -14.20 10.15 -12.97
N GLY A 41 -14.56 9.76 -14.20
CA GLY A 41 -13.97 10.20 -15.45
C GLY A 41 -14.11 11.71 -15.65
N GLY A 42 -13.01 12.43 -15.39
CA GLY A 42 -12.77 13.71 -16.05
C GLY A 42 -12.60 13.51 -17.57
N ARG A 43 -12.22 14.57 -18.31
CA ARG A 43 -12.08 14.56 -19.78
C ARG A 43 -11.23 13.42 -20.38
N ASP A 44 -10.49 12.68 -19.55
CA ASP A 44 -9.67 11.51 -19.92
C ASP A 44 -10.09 10.26 -19.11
N GLU A 45 -11.31 9.78 -19.32
CA GLU A 45 -11.91 8.59 -18.70
C GLU A 45 -10.97 7.37 -18.67
N ARG A 46 -10.44 7.03 -17.49
CA ARG A 46 -10.08 5.64 -17.15
C ARG A 46 -10.40 5.38 -15.67
N PRO A 47 -11.25 4.39 -15.33
CA PRO A 47 -11.29 3.89 -13.97
C PRO A 47 -9.90 3.37 -13.63
N TYR A 48 -9.20 4.01 -12.70
CA TYR A 48 -7.86 3.59 -12.33
C TYR A 48 -7.96 2.19 -11.71
N LEU A 49 -7.46 1.18 -12.42
CA LEU A 49 -7.29 -0.15 -11.84
C LEU A 49 -6.48 -0.01 -10.53
N PRO A 50 -6.83 -0.77 -9.48
CA PRO A 50 -6.03 -0.84 -8.27
C PRO A 50 -4.55 -1.05 -8.58
N ARG A 51 -3.68 -0.47 -7.77
CA ARG A 51 -2.23 -0.51 -7.95
C ARG A 51 -1.58 -1.48 -6.97
N ALA A 52 -0.72 -2.34 -7.47
CA ALA A 52 0.05 -3.25 -6.65
C ALA A 52 1.10 -2.44 -5.86
N PHE A 53 1.07 -2.55 -4.53
CA PHE A 53 2.08 -2.02 -3.63
C PHE A 53 2.55 -3.11 -2.68
N SER A 54 3.86 -3.29 -2.56
CA SER A 54 4.43 -4.06 -1.46
C SER A 54 4.05 -3.42 -0.14
N HIS A 55 3.76 -4.23 0.88
CA HIS A 55 3.66 -3.71 2.23
C HIS A 55 5.07 -3.35 2.72
N LEU A 56 5.19 -2.16 3.31
CA LEU A 56 6.41 -1.67 3.95
C LEU A 56 6.51 -2.19 5.39
N SER A 57 5.38 -2.20 6.09
CA SER A 57 5.28 -2.64 7.49
C SER A 57 3.89 -3.17 7.80
N ALA A 58 3.80 -4.05 8.79
CA ALA A 58 2.56 -4.56 9.35
C ALA A 58 2.71 -4.70 10.87
N GLY A 59 1.80 -4.09 11.63
CA GLY A 59 1.85 -4.07 13.09
C GLY A 59 0.82 -3.11 13.68
N ASP A 60 0.46 -3.32 14.95
CA ASP A 60 -0.51 -2.48 15.68
C ASP A 60 -1.85 -2.27 14.94
N GLY A 61 -2.31 -3.30 14.22
CA GLY A 61 -3.52 -3.24 13.41
C GLY A 61 -3.43 -2.28 12.23
N ARG A 62 -2.22 -2.06 11.69
CA ARG A 62 -1.96 -1.18 10.55
C ARG A 62 -1.05 -1.83 9.52
N LEU A 63 -1.24 -1.43 8.26
CA LEU A 63 -0.38 -1.75 7.13
C LEU A 63 0.22 -0.47 6.56
N GLY A 64 1.54 -0.40 6.44
CA GLY A 64 2.27 0.70 5.82
C GLY A 64 2.57 0.42 4.34
N PHE A 65 2.45 1.44 3.49
CA PHE A 65 2.77 1.39 2.07
C PHE A 65 3.60 2.61 1.67
N MET A 66 4.68 2.42 0.93
CA MET A 66 5.49 3.52 0.39
C MET A 66 5.08 3.81 -1.06
N LEU A 67 4.75 5.07 -1.34
CA LEU A 67 4.23 5.53 -2.61
C LEU A 67 5.17 6.56 -3.23
N GLU A 68 5.33 6.45 -4.55
CA GLU A 68 5.94 7.48 -5.39
C GLU A 68 4.88 8.06 -6.33
N ASP A 69 4.78 9.39 -6.37
CA ASP A 69 3.83 10.09 -7.22
C ASP A 69 4.39 10.27 -8.64
N ILE A 70 4.28 9.23 -9.45
CA ILE A 70 4.83 9.15 -10.82
C ILE A 70 3.75 9.08 -11.91
N GLY A 71 2.46 9.08 -11.56
CA GLY A 71 1.39 9.03 -12.55
C GLY A 71 -0.01 9.06 -11.94
N PRO A 72 -1.06 9.17 -12.77
CA PRO A 72 -2.39 9.55 -12.28
C PRO A 72 -2.97 8.63 -11.18
N GLY A 73 -2.71 7.32 -11.25
CA GLY A 73 -3.17 6.38 -10.24
C GLY A 73 -2.43 6.51 -8.90
N THR A 74 -1.11 6.75 -8.94
CA THR A 74 -0.33 6.93 -7.70
C THR A 74 -0.47 8.35 -7.17
N HIS A 75 -0.67 9.35 -8.02
CA HIS A 75 -1.04 10.72 -7.65
C HIS A 75 -2.30 10.73 -6.78
N ARG A 76 -3.33 10.00 -7.20
CA ARG A 76 -4.59 9.94 -6.44
C ARG A 76 -4.40 9.30 -5.06
N LEU A 77 -3.66 8.19 -4.99
CA LEU A 77 -3.35 7.54 -3.72
C LEU A 77 -2.45 8.43 -2.83
N ALA A 78 -1.51 9.15 -3.44
CA ALA A 78 -0.64 10.11 -2.78
C ALA A 78 -1.40 11.34 -2.29
N GLN A 79 -2.63 11.62 -2.72
CA GLN A 79 -3.44 12.71 -2.18
C GLN A 79 -4.21 12.35 -0.91
N LEU A 80 -4.39 11.06 -0.62
CA LEU A 80 -5.17 10.60 0.53
C LEU A 80 -4.61 11.15 1.84
N GLN A 81 -5.51 11.42 2.78
CA GLN A 81 -5.25 11.96 4.10
C GLN A 81 -5.84 11.03 5.18
N ALA A 82 -5.45 11.23 6.43
CA ALA A 82 -6.03 10.52 7.55
C ALA A 82 -7.56 10.69 7.58
N GLY A 83 -8.30 9.59 7.71
CA GLY A 83 -9.76 9.52 7.65
C GLY A 83 -10.31 9.13 6.28
N ASP A 84 -9.53 9.27 5.19
CA ASP A 84 -10.00 8.89 3.86
C ASP A 84 -10.18 7.37 3.72
N VAL A 85 -11.14 6.97 2.89
CA VAL A 85 -11.41 5.54 2.64
C VAL A 85 -10.44 5.00 1.59
N LEU A 86 -9.77 3.91 1.94
CA LEU A 86 -8.87 3.14 1.09
C LEU A 86 -9.44 1.73 0.87
N TRP A 87 -9.53 1.33 -0.38
CA TRP A 87 -9.79 -0.06 -0.77
C TRP A 87 -8.48 -0.81 -0.88
N LEU A 88 -8.48 -2.01 -0.31
CA LEU A 88 -7.30 -2.83 -0.12
C LEU A 88 -7.67 -4.29 -0.38
N THR A 89 -6.95 -4.93 -1.30
CA THR A 89 -7.10 -6.37 -1.58
C THR A 89 -5.76 -7.07 -1.40
N GLY A 90 -5.72 -8.04 -0.50
CA GLY A 90 -4.53 -8.86 -0.25
C GLY A 90 -4.53 -9.46 1.16
N PRO A 91 -3.37 -9.98 1.61
CA PRO A 91 -2.10 -10.02 0.88
C PRO A 91 -2.17 -10.96 -0.32
N LEU A 92 -1.47 -10.60 -1.38
CA LEU A 92 -1.33 -11.37 -2.62
C LEU A 92 0.13 -11.73 -2.85
N GLY A 93 0.34 -12.73 -3.73
CA GLY A 93 1.67 -13.24 -4.05
C GLY A 93 2.19 -14.26 -3.03
N SER A 94 3.27 -14.94 -3.40
CA SER A 94 4.01 -15.83 -2.50
C SER A 94 5.08 -15.01 -1.77
N GLY A 95 5.22 -15.24 -0.46
CA GLY A 95 6.31 -14.63 0.30
C GLY A 95 7.69 -15.08 -0.18
N PHE A 96 8.72 -14.38 0.26
CA PHE A 96 10.09 -14.75 -0.03
C PHE A 96 10.45 -16.08 0.61
N THR A 97 11.24 -16.89 -0.12
CA THR A 97 11.87 -18.06 0.46
C THR A 97 12.87 -17.62 1.53
N PRO A 98 12.82 -18.18 2.75
CA PRO A 98 13.80 -17.88 3.79
C PRO A 98 15.24 -18.14 3.30
N PRO A 99 16.22 -17.34 3.74
CA PRO A 99 17.61 -17.56 3.35
C PRO A 99 18.09 -18.93 3.83
N SER A 100 18.91 -19.60 3.01
CA SER A 100 19.59 -20.84 3.41
C SER A 100 20.58 -20.58 4.55
N ASP A 101 20.94 -21.64 5.27
CA ASP A 101 21.95 -21.59 6.33
C ASP A 101 23.23 -20.85 5.87
N GLY A 102 23.76 -20.01 6.76
CA GLY A 102 24.92 -19.17 6.48
C GLY A 102 24.62 -17.90 5.66
N ARG A 103 23.37 -17.65 5.24
CA ARG A 103 22.96 -16.39 4.59
C ARG A 103 22.01 -15.60 5.49
N ARG A 104 22.16 -14.27 5.49
CA ARG A 104 21.27 -13.35 6.21
C ARG A 104 20.39 -12.58 5.24
N ALA A 105 19.13 -12.39 5.59
CA ALA A 105 18.29 -11.41 4.92
C ALA A 105 18.89 -10.00 5.08
N LEU A 106 18.88 -9.22 3.99
CA LEU A 106 19.30 -7.82 4.01
C LEU A 106 18.19 -6.91 4.55
N LEU A 107 16.93 -7.31 4.34
CA LEU A 107 15.72 -6.68 4.85
C LEU A 107 14.95 -7.81 5.54
N ALA A 108 14.87 -7.77 6.87
CA ALA A 108 14.29 -8.79 7.73
C ALA A 108 13.18 -8.19 8.58
#